data_AF-A0A924CC04-F1
#
_entry.id   AF-A0A924CC04-F1
#
_cell.length_a   1.000
_cell.length_b   1.000
_cell.length_c   1.000
_cell.angle_alpha   90.00
_cell.angle_beta   90.00
_cell.angle_gamma   90.00
#
_symmetry.space_group_name_H-M   'P 1'
#
loop_
_entity.id
_entity.type
_entity.pdbx_description
1 polymer ?
#
loop_
_entity_poly.entity_id
_entity_poly.type
_entity_poly.pdbx_seq_one_letter_code
_entity_poly.pdbx_strand_id
1 'polypeptide(L)'
;MRIISGIHGGRKINPPANMPFTRPTTDIAKEGLFNIIQNNLAIETLKTLDLFGGTGSISFELASRGAVSLTIIEKDNSMYDFIKKTALSLILENFKPIKSDVFKFIDSCTEQYDFIFAGPPYALGNIDDLPLKIFQKKLLTPKGWFVLEHTPRNDYKKFAHYHSERNYGTTIFSIFIL
;
A
#
# COMPACT_ATOMS: atom_id res chain seq x y z
N MET A 1 -1.38 15.17 -5.03
CA MET A 1 -2.18 13.94 -5.25
C MET A 1 -3.64 14.21 -4.89
N ARG A 2 -4.56 13.33 -5.23
CA ARG A 2 -6.00 13.48 -4.92
C ARG A 2 -6.59 12.16 -4.42
N ILE A 3 -7.46 12.21 -3.41
CA ILE A 3 -8.30 11.07 -3.03
C ILE A 3 -9.42 10.96 -4.09
N ILE A 4 -9.57 9.78 -4.70
CA ILE A 4 -10.47 9.55 -5.83
C ILE A 4 -11.92 9.45 -5.35
N SER A 5 -12.23 8.56 -4.40
CA SER A 5 -13.60 8.34 -3.94
C SER A 5 -13.70 8.11 -2.44
N GLY A 6 -14.92 7.83 -1.96
CA GLY A 6 -15.22 7.66 -0.54
C GLY A 6 -15.50 8.99 0.18
N ILE A 7 -15.48 8.99 1.51
CA ILE A 7 -15.87 10.14 2.35
C ILE A 7 -15.00 11.39 2.16
N HIS A 8 -13.77 11.21 1.64
CA HIS A 8 -12.84 12.29 1.31
C HIS A 8 -12.60 12.42 -0.21
N GLY A 9 -13.46 11.80 -1.04
CA GLY A 9 -13.36 11.83 -2.49
C GLY A 9 -13.24 13.26 -3.06
N GLY A 10 -12.39 13.42 -4.07
CA GLY A 10 -12.08 14.70 -4.69
C GLY A 10 -11.09 15.59 -3.93
N ARG A 11 -10.76 15.28 -2.67
CA ARG A 11 -9.86 16.11 -1.85
C ARG A 11 -8.43 16.08 -2.40
N LYS A 12 -7.88 17.27 -2.66
CA LYS A 12 -6.47 17.44 -3.04
C LYS A 12 -5.59 17.42 -1.79
N ILE A 13 -4.50 16.67 -1.85
CA ILE A 13 -3.47 16.59 -0.82
C ILE A 13 -2.15 17.01 -1.45
N ASN A 14 -1.45 17.94 -0.79
CA ASN A 14 -0.19 18.52 -1.24
C ASN A 14 0.95 17.91 -0.43
N PRO A 15 1.62 16.87 -0.95
CA PRO A 15 2.74 16.27 -0.27
C PRO A 15 4.00 17.17 -0.40
N PRO A 16 5.04 17.01 0.44
CA PRO A 16 6.22 17.89 0.40
C PRO A 16 6.86 17.97 -1.00
N ALA A 17 7.43 19.12 -1.33
CA ALA A 17 8.15 19.31 -2.59
C ALA A 17 9.44 18.46 -2.64
N ASN A 18 9.92 18.17 -3.86
CA ASN A 18 11.15 17.43 -4.13
C ASN A 18 11.23 16.04 -3.47
N MET A 19 10.53 15.08 -4.06
CA MET A 19 10.62 13.66 -3.70
C MET A 19 11.36 12.84 -4.76
N PRO A 20 12.71 12.93 -4.84
CA PRO A 20 13.48 12.33 -5.92
C PRO A 20 13.43 10.80 -5.93
N PHE A 21 13.11 10.17 -4.79
CA PHE A 21 13.12 8.72 -4.63
C PHE A 21 11.73 8.10 -4.58
N THR A 22 10.65 8.89 -4.66
CA THR A 22 9.29 8.33 -4.66
C THR A 22 8.87 7.91 -6.05
N ARG A 23 8.17 6.79 -6.11
CA ARG A 23 7.48 6.35 -7.31
C ARG A 23 6.02 6.80 -7.22
N PRO A 24 5.57 7.78 -8.01
CA PRO A 24 4.18 8.20 -7.97
C PRO A 24 3.31 7.16 -8.66
N THR A 25 2.34 6.60 -7.93
CA THR A 25 1.22 5.86 -8.53
C THR A 25 0.33 6.88 -9.25
N THR A 26 0.16 6.72 -10.57
CA THR A 26 -0.69 7.63 -11.35
C THR A 26 -2.15 7.51 -10.91
N ASP A 27 -2.94 8.57 -11.11
CA ASP A 27 -4.38 8.53 -10.78
C ASP A 27 -5.08 7.38 -11.53
N ILE A 28 -4.71 7.10 -12.78
CA ILE A 28 -5.25 5.98 -13.58
C ILE A 28 -4.89 4.62 -12.96
N ALA A 29 -3.63 4.41 -12.61
CA ALA A 29 -3.19 3.16 -11.99
C ALA A 29 -3.86 2.95 -10.63
N LYS A 30 -3.97 4.01 -9.83
CA LYS A 30 -4.65 3.98 -8.53
C LYS A 30 -6.15 3.69 -8.69
N GLU A 31 -6.83 4.36 -9.61
CA GLU A 31 -8.25 4.09 -9.90
C GLU A 31 -8.46 2.63 -10.31
N GLY A 32 -7.61 2.13 -11.21
CA GLY A 32 -7.62 0.74 -11.63
C GLY A 32 -7.39 -0.25 -10.48
N LEU A 33 -6.42 0.02 -9.60
CA LEU A 33 -6.18 -0.76 -8.38
C LEU A 33 -7.43 -0.82 -7.50
N PHE A 34 -8.03 0.32 -7.18
CA PHE A 34 -9.18 0.37 -6.28
C PHE A 34 -10.45 -0.21 -6.92
N ASN A 35 -10.60 -0.15 -8.25
CA ASN A 35 -11.66 -0.87 -8.95
C ASN A 35 -11.55 -2.38 -8.76
N ILE A 36 -10.34 -2.93 -8.65
CA ILE A 36 -10.17 -4.38 -8.41
C ILE A 36 -10.44 -4.69 -6.94
N ILE A 37 -9.85 -3.91 -6.02
CA ILE A 37 -10.05 -4.10 -4.58
C ILE A 37 -11.55 -4.05 -4.24
N GLN A 38 -12.27 -3.00 -4.67
CA GLN A 38 -13.69 -2.83 -4.31
C GLN A 38 -14.62 -3.92 -4.88
N ASN A 39 -14.25 -4.55 -6.01
CA ASN A 39 -15.05 -5.60 -6.64
C ASN A 39 -14.78 -6.98 -6.04
N ASN A 40 -13.72 -7.15 -5.26
CA ASN A 40 -13.29 -8.45 -4.75
C ASN A 40 -13.22 -8.51 -3.23
N LEU A 41 -13.11 -7.37 -2.55
CA LEU A 41 -12.95 -7.25 -1.10
C LEU A 41 -13.98 -6.25 -0.54
N ALA A 42 -14.57 -6.60 0.61
CA ALA A 42 -15.37 -5.68 1.41
C ALA A 42 -14.42 -4.72 2.15
N ILE A 43 -14.12 -3.55 1.56
CA ILE A 43 -13.12 -2.61 2.07
C ILE A 43 -13.43 -2.22 3.52
N GLU A 44 -14.70 -2.04 3.84
CA GLU A 44 -15.24 -1.69 5.15
C GLU A 44 -15.01 -2.74 6.25
N THR A 45 -14.43 -3.90 5.94
CA THR A 45 -14.04 -4.91 6.92
C THR A 45 -12.54 -5.10 7.02
N LEU A 46 -11.74 -4.44 6.16
CA LEU A 46 -10.32 -4.75 6.01
C LEU A 46 -9.46 -4.13 7.12
N LYS A 47 -8.63 -4.98 7.72
CA LYS A 47 -7.39 -4.57 8.38
C LYS A 47 -6.25 -4.52 7.36
N THR A 48 -5.66 -3.35 7.17
CA THR A 48 -4.74 -3.07 6.07
C THR A 48 -3.33 -2.72 6.54
N LEU A 49 -2.33 -3.10 5.73
CA LEU A 49 -0.94 -2.72 5.90
C LEU A 49 -0.38 -2.13 4.61
N ASP A 50 0.11 -0.91 4.68
CA ASP A 50 0.85 -0.25 3.59
C ASP A 50 2.34 -0.23 3.97
N LEU A 51 3.12 -1.05 3.28
CA LEU A 51 4.52 -1.29 3.60
C LEU A 51 5.42 -0.11 3.22
N PHE A 52 5.03 0.72 2.27
CA PHE A 52 5.85 1.84 1.80
C PHE A 52 4.98 3.09 1.68
N GLY A 53 4.82 3.79 2.80
CA GLY A 53 3.82 4.82 2.93
C GLY A 53 3.97 5.97 1.94
N GLY A 54 5.18 6.45 1.69
CA GLY A 54 5.47 7.55 0.78
C GLY A 54 4.59 8.77 1.09
N THR A 55 3.67 9.10 0.19
CA THR A 55 2.71 10.20 0.37
C THR A 55 1.42 9.80 1.10
N GLY A 56 1.29 8.56 1.53
CA GLY A 56 0.08 7.98 2.11
C GLY A 56 -1.05 7.76 1.10
N SER A 57 -0.80 7.89 -0.21
CA SER A 57 -1.86 7.94 -1.21
C SER A 57 -2.78 6.71 -1.23
N ILE A 58 -2.26 5.52 -0.99
CA ILE A 58 -3.06 4.29 -0.99
C ILE A 58 -3.83 4.18 0.33
N SER A 59 -3.14 4.37 1.45
CA SER A 59 -3.75 4.31 2.78
C SER A 59 -4.86 5.36 2.99
N PHE A 60 -4.71 6.59 2.50
CA PHE A 60 -5.79 7.60 2.59
C PHE A 60 -6.98 7.27 1.71
N GLU A 61 -6.76 6.63 0.56
CA GLU A 61 -7.84 6.16 -0.31
C GLU A 61 -8.61 5.00 0.32
N LEU A 62 -7.90 4.04 0.92
CA LEU A 62 -8.51 2.95 1.72
C LEU A 62 -9.35 3.49 2.87
N ALA A 63 -8.80 4.45 3.63
CA ALA A 63 -9.52 5.07 4.74
C ALA A 63 -10.75 5.83 4.25
N SER A 64 -10.63 6.59 3.15
CA SER A 64 -11.76 7.28 2.52
C SER A 64 -12.87 6.31 2.10
N ARG A 65 -12.50 5.09 1.68
CA ARG A 65 -13.43 4.02 1.28
C ARG A 65 -13.92 3.15 2.44
N GLY A 66 -13.53 3.45 3.68
CA GLY A 66 -14.11 2.86 4.89
C GLY A 66 -13.29 1.76 5.55
N ALA A 67 -12.02 1.53 5.17
CA ALA A 67 -11.19 0.52 5.84
C ALA A 67 -11.10 0.75 7.36
N VAL A 68 -11.22 -0.32 8.15
CA VAL A 68 -11.46 -0.23 9.60
C VAL A 68 -10.19 -0.05 10.43
N SER A 69 -9.06 -0.54 9.93
CA SER A 69 -7.78 -0.43 10.61
C SER A 69 -6.67 -0.32 9.57
N LEU A 70 -5.88 0.74 9.65
CA LEU A 70 -4.83 1.01 8.68
C LEU A 70 -3.50 1.16 9.38
N THR A 71 -2.55 0.29 9.05
CA THR A 71 -1.15 0.45 9.43
C THR A 71 -0.36 0.91 8.22
N ILE A 72 0.45 1.95 8.37
CA ILE A 72 1.33 2.45 7.30
C ILE A 72 2.76 2.57 7.81
N ILE A 73 3.71 1.98 7.09
CA ILE A 73 5.14 2.00 7.43
C ILE A 73 5.83 3.04 6.57
N GLU A 74 6.56 3.96 7.21
CA GLU A 74 7.37 4.96 6.51
C GLU A 74 8.72 5.13 7.19
N LYS A 75 9.80 5.19 6.41
CA LYS A 75 11.16 5.30 6.93
C LYS A 75 11.62 6.76 7.01
N ASP A 76 11.28 7.56 6.01
CA ASP A 76 11.66 8.96 5.92
C ASP A 76 10.92 9.81 6.97
N ASN A 77 11.65 10.67 7.66
CA ASN A 77 11.06 11.49 8.72
C ASN A 77 10.05 12.51 8.18
N SER A 78 10.37 13.16 7.06
CA SER A 78 9.53 14.20 6.48
C SER A 78 8.21 13.62 5.98
N MET A 79 8.29 12.48 5.30
CA MET A 79 7.10 11.74 4.84
C MET A 79 6.26 11.22 6.00
N TYR A 80 6.89 10.65 7.03
CA TYR A 80 6.19 10.19 8.22
C TYR A 80 5.42 11.32 8.92
N ASP A 81 6.07 12.48 9.12
CA ASP A 81 5.43 13.65 9.73
C ASP A 81 4.29 14.20 8.85
N PHE A 82 4.48 14.18 7.53
CA PHE A 82 3.44 14.55 6.58
C PHE A 82 2.24 13.61 6.63
N ILE A 83 2.45 12.29 6.67
CA ILE A 83 1.39 11.29 6.78
C ILE A 83 0.58 11.52 8.06
N LYS A 84 1.27 11.72 9.20
CA LYS A 84 0.62 12.00 10.49
C LYS A 84 -0.25 13.25 10.44
N LYS A 85 0.30 14.37 9.95
CA LYS A 85 -0.44 15.64 9.84
C LYS A 85 -1.66 15.49 8.92
N THR A 86 -1.50 14.77 7.82
CA THR A 86 -2.59 14.55 6.86
C THR A 86 -3.69 13.69 7.47
N ALA A 87 -3.35 12.56 8.11
CA ALA A 87 -4.30 11.70 8.80
C ALA A 87 -5.12 12.47 9.86
N LEU A 88 -4.46 13.32 10.65
CA LEU A 88 -5.13 14.21 11.62
C LEU A 88 -6.09 15.20 10.92
N SER A 89 -5.68 15.81 9.82
CA SER A 89 -6.51 16.78 9.07
C SER A 89 -7.71 16.15 8.33
N LEU A 90 -7.64 14.84 8.11
CA LEU A 90 -8.70 14.02 7.54
C LEU A 90 -9.59 13.41 8.64
N ILE A 91 -9.20 13.52 9.92
CA ILE A 91 -9.89 12.91 11.06
C ILE A 91 -9.99 11.39 10.86
N LEU A 92 -8.88 10.77 10.43
CA LEU A 92 -8.84 9.32 10.24
C LEU A 92 -8.69 8.63 11.59
N GLU A 93 -9.77 8.00 12.04
CA GLU A 93 -9.76 7.08 13.17
C GLU A 93 -9.05 5.78 12.78
N ASN A 94 -8.43 5.09 13.75
CA ASN A 94 -7.75 3.81 13.54
C ASN A 94 -6.65 3.78 12.46
N PHE A 95 -6.03 4.95 12.20
CA PHE A 95 -4.91 5.12 11.29
C PHE A 95 -3.58 5.16 12.07
N LYS A 96 -2.73 4.15 11.88
CA LYS A 96 -1.50 3.90 12.64
C LYS A 96 -0.26 4.05 11.75
N PRO A 97 0.33 5.25 11.66
CA PRO A 97 1.63 5.44 11.04
C PRO A 97 2.75 4.95 11.96
N ILE A 98 3.67 4.16 11.42
CA ILE A 98 4.84 3.63 12.12
C ILE A 98 6.11 4.05 11.39
N LYS A 99 7.01 4.72 12.11
CA LYS A 99 8.30 5.11 11.56
C LYS A 99 9.30 3.96 11.65
N SER A 100 9.52 3.22 10.56
CA SER A 100 10.42 2.06 10.55
C SER A 100 10.95 1.75 9.16
N ASP A 101 12.06 1.01 9.11
CA ASP A 101 12.41 0.24 7.93
C ASP A 101 11.43 -0.94 7.74
N VAL A 102 11.07 -1.21 6.49
CA VAL A 102 10.04 -2.17 6.11
C VAL A 102 10.44 -3.60 6.44
N PHE A 103 11.68 -3.99 6.12
CA PHE A 103 12.14 -5.35 6.37
C PHE A 103 12.28 -5.61 7.87
N LYS A 104 12.76 -4.61 8.63
CA LYS A 104 12.76 -4.66 10.09
C LYS A 104 11.34 -4.81 10.65
N PHE A 105 10.37 -4.07 10.12
CA PHE A 105 8.97 -4.20 10.53
C PHE A 105 8.45 -5.62 10.25
N ILE A 106 8.58 -6.11 9.01
CA ILE A 106 8.14 -7.46 8.61
C ILE A 106 8.76 -8.54 9.51
N ASP A 107 10.05 -8.43 9.85
CA ASP A 107 10.72 -9.45 10.65
C ASP A 107 10.25 -9.49 12.11
N SER A 108 9.72 -8.38 12.63
CA SER A 108 9.23 -8.23 14.02
C SER A 108 7.70 -8.25 14.16
N CYS A 109 6.96 -8.15 13.06
CA CYS A 109 5.50 -8.08 13.06
C CYS A 109 4.90 -9.44 13.45
N THR A 110 3.96 -9.41 14.40
CA THR A 110 3.18 -10.59 14.83
C THR A 110 1.70 -10.47 14.48
N GLU A 111 1.31 -9.39 13.81
CA GLU A 111 -0.07 -9.13 13.40
C GLU A 111 -0.34 -9.69 12.01
N GLN A 112 -1.59 -10.09 11.76
CA GLN A 112 -2.08 -10.42 10.43
C GLN A 112 -2.95 -9.29 9.87
N TYR A 113 -3.04 -9.24 8.55
CA TYR A 113 -3.75 -8.24 7.76
C TYR A 113 -4.57 -8.92 6.65
N ASP A 114 -5.73 -8.35 6.33
CA ASP A 114 -6.58 -8.82 5.24
C ASP A 114 -6.10 -8.30 3.88
N PHE A 115 -5.43 -7.15 3.89
CA PHE A 115 -4.88 -6.53 2.70
C PHE A 115 -3.52 -5.89 2.99
N ILE A 116 -2.51 -6.26 2.22
CA ILE A 116 -1.18 -5.66 2.27
C ILE A 116 -0.87 -5.02 0.92
N PHE A 117 -0.44 -3.77 0.93
CA PHE A 117 0.08 -3.07 -0.24
C PHE A 117 1.57 -2.78 -0.10
N ALA A 118 2.32 -2.91 -1.18
CA ALA A 118 3.70 -2.45 -1.28
C ALA A 118 3.93 -1.68 -2.57
N GLY A 119 4.25 -0.39 -2.44
CA GLY A 119 4.74 0.47 -3.52
C GLY A 119 6.19 0.91 -3.29
N PRO A 120 7.18 0.00 -3.39
CA PRO A 120 8.57 0.32 -3.07
C PRO A 120 9.17 1.37 -4.02
N PRO A 121 10.19 2.12 -3.56
CA PRO A 121 10.93 3.05 -4.42
C PRO A 121 11.74 2.31 -5.49
N TYR A 122 12.03 2.98 -6.61
CA TYR A 122 12.75 2.38 -7.75
C TYR A 122 14.12 1.77 -7.41
N ALA A 123 14.80 2.31 -6.40
CA ALA A 123 16.14 1.89 -6.00
C ALA A 123 16.16 0.67 -5.06
N LEU A 124 15.01 0.09 -4.71
CA LEU A 124 14.95 -1.03 -3.79
C LEU A 124 15.49 -2.32 -4.45
N GLY A 125 16.74 -2.67 -4.13
CA GLY A 125 17.42 -3.82 -4.74
C GLY A 125 16.84 -5.19 -4.38
N ASN A 126 16.12 -5.29 -3.27
CA ASN A 126 15.57 -6.55 -2.75
C ASN A 126 14.02 -6.58 -2.79
N ILE A 127 13.42 -5.98 -3.82
CA ILE A 127 11.98 -5.99 -4.04
C ILE A 127 11.39 -7.41 -4.11
N ASP A 128 12.12 -8.36 -4.71
CA ASP A 128 11.68 -9.74 -4.90
C ASP A 128 11.53 -10.50 -3.56
N ASP A 129 12.18 -10.03 -2.49
CA ASP A 129 12.06 -10.62 -1.14
C ASP A 129 10.70 -10.33 -0.49
N LEU A 130 9.99 -9.28 -0.93
CA LEU A 130 8.72 -8.86 -0.33
C LEU A 130 7.66 -9.97 -0.32
N PRO A 131 7.24 -10.54 -1.48
CA PRO A 131 6.27 -11.64 -1.47
C PRO A 131 6.77 -12.81 -0.63
N LEU A 132 8.05 -13.20 -0.75
CA LEU A 132 8.61 -14.33 -0.02
C LEU A 132 8.50 -14.14 1.50
N LYS A 133 8.89 -12.97 2.02
CA LYS A 133 8.84 -12.66 3.45
C LYS A 133 7.41 -12.53 3.97
N ILE A 134 6.49 -11.95 3.20
CA ILE A 134 5.09 -11.78 3.60
C ILE A 134 4.44 -13.15 3.88
N PHE A 135 4.64 -14.11 2.99
CA PHE A 135 4.12 -15.47 3.16
C PHE A 135 4.89 -16.25 4.23
N GLN A 136 6.23 -16.17 4.26
CA GLN A 136 7.05 -16.84 5.27
C GLN A 136 6.69 -16.40 6.70
N LYS A 137 6.45 -15.11 6.90
CA LYS A 137 6.08 -14.51 8.19
C LYS A 137 4.58 -14.62 8.49
N LYS A 138 3.78 -15.18 7.58
CA LYS A 138 2.34 -15.38 7.72
C LYS A 138 1.61 -14.08 8.10
N LEU A 139 1.94 -12.99 7.41
CA LEU A 139 1.36 -11.66 7.69
C LEU A 139 -0.04 -11.46 7.09
N LEU A 140 -0.51 -12.38 6.24
CA LEU A 140 -1.86 -12.36 5.70
C LEU A 140 -2.79 -13.27 6.51
N THR A 141 -4.03 -12.83 6.70
CA THR A 141 -5.14 -13.69 7.11
C THR A 141 -5.48 -14.68 5.98
N PRO A 142 -6.17 -15.81 6.25
CA PRO A 142 -6.63 -16.70 5.19
C PRO A 142 -7.47 -15.96 4.15
N LYS A 143 -7.20 -16.15 2.86
CA LYS A 143 -7.78 -15.38 1.73
C LYS A 143 -7.38 -13.90 1.69
N GLY A 144 -6.43 -13.47 2.52
CA GLY A 144 -5.87 -12.12 2.51
C GLY A 144 -5.10 -11.84 1.23
N TRP A 145 -5.11 -10.57 0.81
CA TRP A 145 -4.50 -10.12 -0.44
C TRP A 145 -3.19 -9.40 -0.17
N PHE A 146 -2.16 -9.74 -0.94
CA PHE A 146 -0.96 -8.91 -1.07
C PHE A 146 -0.89 -8.32 -2.49
N VAL A 147 -0.71 -7.01 -2.58
CA VAL A 147 -0.53 -6.30 -3.85
C VAL A 147 0.84 -5.62 -3.87
N LEU A 148 1.64 -6.00 -4.85
CA LEU A 148 2.96 -5.43 -5.10
C LEU A 148 2.92 -4.55 -6.35
N GLU A 149 3.20 -3.26 -6.20
CA GLU A 149 3.38 -2.34 -7.30
C GLU A 149 4.83 -2.39 -7.79
N HIS A 150 5.04 -2.66 -9.07
CA HIS A 150 6.36 -2.75 -9.69
C HIS A 150 6.34 -2.27 -11.16
N THR A 151 7.48 -2.40 -11.83
CA THR A 151 7.65 -2.07 -13.26
C THR A 151 7.72 -3.34 -14.10
N PRO A 152 7.65 -3.25 -15.44
CA PRO A 152 7.86 -4.39 -16.33
C PRO A 152 9.24 -5.09 -16.22
N ARG A 153 10.17 -4.58 -15.41
CA ARG A 153 11.47 -5.24 -15.14
C ARG A 153 11.37 -6.43 -14.20
N ASN A 154 10.28 -6.56 -13.43
CA ASN A 154 10.04 -7.67 -12.52
C ASN A 154 8.90 -8.56 -13.05
N ASP A 155 8.99 -9.87 -12.81
CA ASP A 155 7.95 -10.85 -13.14
C ASP A 155 7.77 -11.83 -11.97
N TYR A 156 6.54 -11.90 -11.45
CA TYR A 156 6.19 -12.72 -10.30
C TYR A 156 5.25 -13.87 -10.63
N LYS A 157 4.97 -14.16 -11.91
CA LYS A 157 4.00 -15.20 -12.32
C LYS A 157 4.31 -16.60 -11.81
N LYS A 158 5.58 -16.86 -11.49
CA LYS A 158 6.06 -18.15 -10.97
C LYS A 158 6.19 -18.19 -9.44
N PHE A 159 5.93 -17.07 -8.76
CA PHE A 159 6.01 -17.03 -7.30
C PHE A 159 4.82 -17.75 -6.68
N ALA A 160 5.02 -18.33 -5.50
CA ALA A 160 3.94 -18.92 -4.73
C ALA A 160 2.84 -17.88 -4.46
N HIS A 161 1.57 -18.34 -4.44
CA HIS A 161 0.38 -17.52 -4.20
C HIS A 161 0.12 -16.42 -5.23
N TYR A 162 0.90 -16.33 -6.33
CA TYR A 162 0.57 -15.43 -7.43
C TYR A 162 -0.82 -15.75 -8.00
N HIS A 163 -1.66 -14.73 -8.15
CA HIS A 163 -3.02 -14.88 -8.65
C HIS A 163 -3.21 -14.19 -10.01
N SER A 164 -2.90 -12.90 -10.11
CA SER A 164 -2.99 -12.16 -11.36
C SER A 164 -2.17 -10.87 -11.31
N GLU A 165 -2.04 -10.19 -12.46
CA GLU A 165 -1.44 -8.86 -12.52
C GLU A 165 -2.34 -7.89 -13.30
N ARG A 166 -2.12 -6.59 -13.11
CA ARG A 166 -2.77 -5.53 -13.90
C ARG A 166 -1.74 -4.50 -14.31
N ASN A 167 -1.72 -4.22 -15.61
CA ASN A 167 -0.74 -3.34 -16.22
C ASN A 167 -1.40 -2.02 -16.63
N TYR A 168 -0.84 -0.92 -16.16
CA TYR A 168 -1.22 0.46 -16.47
C TYR A 168 -0.01 1.21 -17.05
N GLY A 169 0.64 0.62 -18.07
CA GLY A 169 1.82 1.13 -18.75
C GLY A 169 3.12 0.72 -18.04
N THR A 170 3.75 1.66 -17.34
CA THR A 170 4.98 1.40 -16.56
C THR A 170 4.69 0.97 -15.12
N THR A 171 3.42 0.91 -14.74
CA THR A 171 2.96 0.46 -13.43
C THR A 171 2.21 -0.85 -13.56
N ILE A 172 2.73 -1.88 -12.90
CA ILE A 172 2.12 -3.20 -12.79
C ILE A 172 1.79 -3.44 -11.33
N PHE A 173 0.58 -3.92 -11.05
CA PHE A 173 0.22 -4.46 -9.74
C PHE A 173 0.13 -5.98 -9.86
N SER A 174 1.06 -6.70 -9.22
CA SER A 174 0.95 -8.14 -9.01
C SER A 174 0.14 -8.42 -7.76
N ILE A 175 -0.85 -9.31 -7.87
CA ILE A 175 -1.79 -9.68 -6.81
C ILE A 175 -1.49 -11.11 -6.40
N PHE A 176 -1.32 -11.32 -5.10
CA PHE A 176 -1.12 -12.61 -4.46
C PHE A 176 -2.22 -12.86 -3.44
N ILE A 177 -2.68 -14.10 -3.30
CA ILE A 177 -3.78 -14.49 -2.40
C ILE A 177 -3.36 -15.73 -1.60
N LEU A 178 -3.47 -15.65 -0.26
CA LEU A 178 -3.20 -16.77 0.65
C LEU A 178 -4.35 -17.79 0.66
#